data_AF-A0A2S6NCD4-F1
#
_entry.id   AF-A0A2S6NCD4-F1
#
_cell.length_a   1.000
_cell.length_b   1.000
_cell.length_c   1.000
_cell.angle_alpha   90.00
_cell.angle_beta   90.00
_cell.angle_gamma   90.00
#
_symmetry.space_group_name_H-M   'P 1'
#
loop_
_entity.id
_entity.type
_entity.pdbx_description
1 polymer ?
#
loop_
_entity_poly.entity_id
_entity_poly.type
_entity_poly.pdbx_seq_one_letter_code
_entity_poly.pdbx_strand_id
1 'polypeptide(L)'
;MTIAIEPYSAPKATVLPSLAFYVLAASIGLALFVGAFAADLFSADEVLFFRGLKLIALAAMLQFLFTFPLRHLLNRRCGGQISIHHQIATVSLAIGLNMTFLIVVPVTLDRSVSVFLLGVMNERPTETFTADRLETVFDDVYVRKYGAMDRRIKEQLRSGNIAPSGEGFIITPVGRAFIRFSNAVATLFHLNRRYINPELETVAASN
;
A
#
# COMPACT_ATOMS: atom_id res chain seq x y z
N MET A 1 51.53 42.75 -1.65
CA MET A 1 51.25 41.31 -1.47
C MET A 1 49.79 41.10 -1.83
N THR A 2 49.52 40.73 -3.08
CA THR A 2 48.17 40.66 -3.64
C THR A 2 47.73 39.21 -3.58
N ILE A 3 46.73 38.90 -2.75
CA ILE A 3 46.16 37.56 -2.67
C ILE A 3 45.30 37.37 -3.92
N ALA A 4 45.79 36.58 -4.86
CA ALA A 4 45.00 36.13 -5.99
C ALA A 4 43.92 35.17 -5.47
N ILE A 5 42.67 35.61 -5.46
CA ILE A 5 41.52 34.75 -5.22
C ILE A 5 41.28 34.02 -6.54
N GLU A 6 41.63 32.73 -6.61
CA GLU A 6 41.24 31.89 -7.75
C GLU A 6 39.70 31.91 -7.88
N PRO A 7 39.17 32.13 -9.10
CA PRO A 7 37.74 32.08 -9.31
C PRO A 7 37.24 30.66 -9.03
N TYR A 8 36.32 30.54 -8.08
CA TYR A 8 35.57 29.31 -7.82
C TYR A 8 34.84 28.90 -9.10
N SER A 9 35.43 27.94 -9.83
CA SER A 9 34.80 27.32 -10.99
C SER A 9 33.75 26.34 -10.47
N ALA A 10 32.49 26.79 -10.43
CA ALA A 10 31.38 25.92 -10.10
C ALA A 10 31.44 24.68 -11.02
N PRO A 11 31.50 23.45 -10.47
CA PRO A 11 31.52 22.27 -11.32
C PRO A 11 30.24 22.29 -12.15
N LYS A 12 30.38 22.16 -13.48
CA LYS A 12 29.27 21.87 -14.40
C LYS A 12 28.75 20.46 -14.06
N ALA A 13 28.09 20.32 -12.92
CA ALA A 13 27.34 19.15 -12.56
C ALA A 13 26.13 19.12 -13.51
N THR A 14 26.28 18.43 -14.63
CA THR A 14 25.15 18.10 -15.48
C THR A 14 24.18 17.32 -14.61
N VAL A 15 23.01 17.89 -14.30
CA VAL A 15 21.98 17.27 -13.44
C VAL A 15 21.43 15.96 -14.05
N LEU A 16 21.69 15.76 -15.35
CA LEU A 16 21.16 14.70 -16.18
C LEU A 16 21.51 13.27 -15.73
N PRO A 17 22.76 12.89 -15.40
CA PRO A 17 23.09 11.53 -14.98
C PRO A 17 22.46 11.16 -13.64
N SER A 18 22.36 12.11 -12.71
CA SER A 18 21.66 11.90 -11.44
C SER A 18 20.17 11.69 -11.67
N LEU A 19 19.53 12.53 -12.49
CA LEU A 19 18.11 12.37 -12.83
C LEU A 19 17.84 11.03 -13.53
N ALA A 20 18.68 10.64 -14.50
CA ALA A 20 18.58 9.36 -15.17
C ALA A 20 18.73 8.18 -14.19
N PHE A 21 19.64 8.30 -13.22
CA PHE A 21 19.77 7.32 -12.14
C PHE A 21 18.51 7.24 -11.28
N TYR A 22 17.87 8.37 -10.95
CA TYR A 22 16.61 8.36 -10.20
C TYR A 22 15.50 7.61 -10.93
N VAL A 23 15.29 7.94 -12.20
CA VAL A 23 14.25 7.30 -13.02
C VAL A 23 14.53 5.80 -13.15
N LEU A 24 15.75 5.44 -13.55
CA LEU A 24 16.13 4.03 -13.75
C LEU A 24 16.02 3.22 -12.45
N ALA A 25 16.54 3.74 -11.34
CA ALA A 25 16.50 3.04 -10.05
C ALA A 25 15.07 2.88 -9.52
N ALA A 26 14.22 3.92 -9.66
CA ALA A 26 12.81 3.83 -9.29
C ALA A 26 12.05 2.83 -10.17
N SER A 27 12.29 2.82 -11.48
CA SER A 27 11.72 1.83 -12.41
C SER A 27 12.14 0.40 -12.06
N ILE A 28 13.41 0.18 -11.67
CA ILE A 28 13.88 -1.12 -11.18
C ILE A 28 13.12 -1.52 -9.90
N GLY A 29 12.98 -0.60 -8.94
CA GLY A 29 12.22 -0.86 -7.71
C GLY A 29 10.78 -1.27 -7.95
N LEU A 30 10.09 -0.58 -8.88
CA LEU A 30 8.72 -0.93 -9.28
C LEU A 30 8.67 -2.28 -10.00
N ALA A 31 9.57 -2.51 -10.96
CA ALA A 31 9.62 -3.76 -11.72
C ALA A 31 9.91 -4.96 -10.81
N LEU A 32 10.81 -4.82 -9.82
CA LEU A 32 11.08 -5.85 -8.83
C LEU A 32 9.85 -6.13 -7.97
N PHE A 33 9.14 -5.10 -7.52
CA PHE A 33 7.92 -5.26 -6.74
C PHE A 33 6.83 -5.97 -7.54
N VAL A 34 6.54 -5.49 -8.76
CA VAL A 34 5.55 -6.10 -9.66
C VAL A 34 5.94 -7.53 -10.03
N GLY A 35 7.20 -7.77 -10.36
CA GLY A 35 7.72 -9.09 -10.68
C GLY A 35 7.61 -10.06 -9.49
N ALA A 36 7.94 -9.60 -8.27
CA ALA A 36 7.81 -10.40 -7.06
C ALA A 36 6.34 -10.74 -6.76
N PHE A 37 5.43 -9.80 -7.02
CA PHE A 37 3.99 -10.02 -6.89
C PHE A 37 3.48 -11.02 -7.95
N ALA A 38 3.90 -10.87 -9.21
CA ALA A 38 3.53 -11.75 -10.32
C ALA A 38 4.09 -13.17 -10.17
N ALA A 39 5.25 -13.33 -9.53
CA ALA A 39 5.85 -14.62 -9.19
C ALA A 39 5.16 -15.34 -8.01
N ASP A 40 4.07 -14.78 -7.52
CA ASP A 40 3.27 -15.28 -6.40
C ASP A 40 4.07 -15.49 -5.09
N LEU A 41 5.11 -14.69 -4.85
CA LEU A 41 5.89 -14.77 -3.61
C LEU A 41 5.04 -14.44 -2.37
N PHE A 42 5.27 -15.17 -1.28
CA PHE A 42 4.52 -15.08 -0.02
C PHE A 42 3.00 -15.32 -0.15
N SER A 43 2.58 -16.19 -1.06
CA SER A 43 1.15 -16.52 -1.29
C SER A 43 0.42 -17.10 -0.07
N ALA A 44 1.16 -17.61 0.93
CA ALA A 44 0.60 -18.08 2.19
C ALA A 44 -0.03 -16.97 3.06
N ASP A 45 0.25 -15.68 2.81
CA ASP A 45 -0.40 -14.59 3.53
C ASP A 45 -1.79 -14.28 2.94
N GLU A 46 -2.86 -14.65 3.66
CA GLU A 46 -4.26 -14.37 3.28
C GLU A 46 -4.58 -12.86 3.15
N VAL A 47 -3.77 -12.01 3.79
CA VAL A 47 -3.99 -10.56 3.87
C VAL A 47 -3.07 -9.85 2.91
N LEU A 48 -3.66 -9.35 1.82
CA LEU A 48 -2.93 -8.74 0.71
C LEU A 48 -2.01 -7.58 1.13
N PHE A 49 -2.44 -6.79 2.11
CA PHE A 49 -1.66 -5.69 2.65
C PHE A 49 -0.34 -6.15 3.29
N PHE A 50 -0.39 -7.18 4.16
CA PHE A 50 0.81 -7.70 4.83
C PHE A 50 1.75 -8.39 3.83
N ARG A 51 1.17 -9.13 2.88
CA ARG A 51 1.92 -9.71 1.77
C ARG A 51 2.65 -8.62 0.97
N GLY A 52 1.94 -7.58 0.58
CA GLY A 52 2.49 -6.44 -0.15
C GLY A 52 3.62 -5.74 0.60
N LEU A 53 3.49 -5.56 1.92
CA LEU A 53 4.56 -4.96 2.73
C LEU A 53 5.86 -5.78 2.71
N LYS A 54 5.76 -7.11 2.82
CA LYS A 54 6.92 -8.01 2.70
C LYS A 54 7.56 -7.93 1.31
N LEU A 55 6.74 -7.87 0.26
CA LEU A 55 7.20 -7.74 -1.13
C LEU A 55 7.88 -6.38 -1.37
N ILE A 56 7.36 -5.29 -0.82
CA ILE A 56 8.01 -3.97 -0.90
C ILE A 56 9.37 -4.00 -0.19
N ALA A 57 9.45 -4.58 1.00
CA ALA A 57 10.70 -4.71 1.74
C ALA A 57 11.73 -5.54 0.95
N LEU A 58 11.31 -6.66 0.37
CA LEU A 58 12.14 -7.50 -0.50
C LEU A 58 12.60 -6.72 -1.74
N ALA A 59 11.69 -6.05 -2.45
CA ALA A 59 12.00 -5.26 -3.63
C ALA A 59 12.96 -4.11 -3.33
N ALA A 60 12.79 -3.43 -2.19
CA ALA A 60 13.69 -2.36 -1.74
C ALA A 60 15.10 -2.89 -1.44
N MET A 61 15.21 -4.04 -0.78
CA MET A 61 16.49 -4.71 -0.52
C MET A 61 17.18 -5.10 -1.84
N LEU A 62 16.45 -5.75 -2.75
CA LEU A 62 16.98 -6.16 -4.04
C LEU A 62 17.37 -4.95 -4.91
N GLN A 63 16.53 -3.91 -4.95
CA GLN A 63 16.85 -2.66 -5.63
C GLN A 63 18.15 -2.07 -5.09
N PHE A 64 18.30 -1.99 -3.76
CA PHE A 64 19.52 -1.47 -3.17
C PHE A 64 20.75 -2.27 -3.63
N LEU A 65 20.66 -3.60 -3.60
CA LEU A 65 21.73 -4.49 -4.05
C LEU A 65 22.06 -4.35 -5.54
N PHE A 66 21.06 -4.19 -6.41
CA PHE A 66 21.27 -4.06 -7.86
C PHE A 66 21.77 -2.67 -8.27
N THR A 67 21.25 -1.60 -7.67
CA THR A 67 21.64 -0.24 -8.06
C THR A 67 22.96 0.20 -7.43
N PHE A 68 23.45 -0.49 -6.39
CA PHE A 68 24.77 -0.23 -5.79
C PHE A 68 25.96 -0.44 -6.76
N PRO A 69 26.13 -1.59 -7.44
CA PRO A 69 27.18 -1.76 -8.44
C PRO A 69 26.94 -0.88 -9.68
N LEU A 70 25.67 -0.68 -10.08
CA LEU A 70 25.32 0.21 -11.18
C LEU A 70 25.79 1.65 -10.91
N ARG A 71 25.60 2.16 -9.69
CA ARG A 71 26.14 3.45 -9.26
C ARG A 71 27.65 3.52 -9.44
N HIS A 72 28.39 2.49 -9.00
CA HIS A 72 29.84 2.47 -9.17
C HIS A 72 30.27 2.48 -10.63
N LEU A 73 29.57 1.73 -11.49
CA LEU A 73 29.81 1.71 -12.93
C LEU A 73 29.54 3.09 -13.58
N LEU A 74 28.40 3.70 -13.24
CA LEU A 74 28.04 5.02 -13.76
C LEU A 74 28.98 6.12 -13.26
N ASN A 75 29.42 6.07 -12.00
CA ASN A 75 30.42 7.00 -11.47
C ASN A 75 31.76 6.92 -12.20
N ARG A 76 32.18 5.72 -12.62
CA ARG A 76 33.39 5.57 -13.45
C ARG A 76 33.24 6.20 -14.84
N ARG A 77 32.03 6.20 -15.41
CA ARG A 77 31.76 6.74 -16.76
C ARG A 77 31.37 8.22 -16.77
N CYS A 78 30.74 8.71 -15.70
CA CYS A 78 30.13 10.04 -15.61
C CYS A 78 30.82 10.96 -14.58
N GLY A 79 32.08 10.68 -14.23
CA GLY A 79 32.88 11.59 -13.41
C GLY A 79 32.52 11.64 -11.92
N GLY A 80 31.98 10.56 -11.35
CA GLY A 80 31.86 10.40 -9.89
C GLY A 80 30.73 11.17 -9.20
N GLN A 81 29.71 11.63 -9.94
CA GLN A 81 28.70 12.56 -9.41
C GLN A 81 27.59 11.91 -8.57
N ILE A 82 27.40 10.59 -8.63
CA ILE A 82 26.30 9.88 -7.96
C ILE A 82 26.75 9.40 -6.57
N SER A 83 26.44 10.19 -5.54
CA SER A 83 26.68 9.85 -4.14
C SER A 83 25.79 8.71 -3.60
N ILE A 84 26.12 8.21 -2.40
CA ILE A 84 25.26 7.29 -1.64
C ILE A 84 23.90 7.91 -1.25
N HIS A 85 23.82 9.23 -1.13
CA HIS A 85 22.55 9.89 -0.82
C HIS A 85 21.52 9.68 -1.94
N HIS A 86 21.95 9.67 -3.20
CA HIS A 86 21.07 9.34 -4.32
C HIS A 86 20.54 7.91 -4.25
N GLN A 87 21.38 6.95 -3.83
CA GLN A 87 20.98 5.56 -3.63
C GLN A 87 19.91 5.42 -2.53
N ILE A 88 20.09 6.08 -1.39
CA ILE A 88 19.10 6.06 -0.30
C ILE A 88 17.81 6.74 -0.74
N ALA A 89 17.92 7.87 -1.45
CA ALA A 89 16.77 8.61 -1.94
C ALA A 89 15.96 7.81 -2.97
N THR A 90 16.59 7.10 -3.91
CA THR A 90 15.88 6.28 -4.90
C THR A 90 15.19 5.07 -4.29
N VAL A 91 15.80 4.42 -3.30
CA VAL A 91 15.17 3.31 -2.58
C VAL A 91 13.98 3.84 -1.76
N SER A 92 14.14 4.97 -1.06
CA SER A 92 13.05 5.59 -0.29
C SER A 92 11.89 6.00 -1.20
N LEU A 93 12.19 6.60 -2.36
CA LEU A 93 11.19 6.97 -3.36
C LEU A 93 10.46 5.73 -3.88
N ALA A 94 11.18 4.66 -4.21
CA ALA A 94 10.58 3.42 -4.68
C ALA A 94 9.68 2.76 -3.63
N ILE A 95 10.09 2.76 -2.35
CA ILE A 95 9.23 2.31 -1.24
C ILE A 95 7.94 3.11 -1.20
N GLY A 96 8.02 4.45 -1.25
CA GLY A 96 6.83 5.31 -1.23
C GLY A 96 5.90 5.10 -2.42
N LEU A 97 6.46 5.01 -3.63
CA LEU A 97 5.71 4.74 -4.86
C LEU A 97 5.05 3.37 -4.84
N ASN A 98 5.79 2.32 -4.48
CA ASN A 98 5.25 0.96 -4.40
C ASN A 98 4.21 0.83 -3.28
N MET A 99 4.38 1.52 -2.15
CA MET A 99 3.38 1.56 -1.08
C MET A 99 2.09 2.25 -1.55
N THR A 100 2.22 3.38 -2.25
CA THR A 100 1.09 4.11 -2.82
C THR A 100 0.36 3.24 -3.84
N PHE A 101 1.11 2.62 -4.76
CA PHE A 101 0.56 1.72 -5.76
C PHE A 101 -0.16 0.53 -5.10
N LEU A 102 0.48 -0.14 -4.13
CA LEU A 102 -0.09 -1.25 -3.37
C LEU A 102 -1.43 -0.86 -2.70
N ILE A 103 -1.46 0.28 -2.01
CA ILE A 103 -2.68 0.72 -1.31
C ILE A 103 -3.77 1.07 -2.33
N VAL A 104 -3.45 1.92 -3.31
CA VAL A 104 -4.43 2.50 -4.23
C VAL A 104 -4.99 1.47 -5.20
N VAL A 105 -4.15 0.53 -5.68
CA VAL A 105 -4.55 -0.42 -6.72
C VAL A 105 -4.96 -1.77 -6.13
N PRO A 106 -4.07 -2.72 -5.80
CA PRO A 106 -4.49 -4.06 -5.43
C PRO A 106 -5.26 -4.11 -4.11
N VAL A 107 -4.89 -3.34 -3.08
CA VAL A 107 -5.61 -3.35 -1.80
C VAL A 107 -7.01 -2.74 -1.94
N THR A 108 -7.16 -1.66 -2.71
CA THR A 108 -8.50 -1.11 -3.00
C THR A 108 -9.35 -2.09 -3.79
N LEU A 109 -8.81 -2.75 -4.83
CA LEU A 109 -9.53 -3.72 -5.63
C LEU A 109 -10.02 -4.91 -4.79
N ASP A 110 -9.16 -5.46 -3.93
CA ASP A 110 -9.47 -6.58 -3.02
C ASP A 110 -10.57 -6.22 -2.00
N ARG A 111 -10.68 -4.95 -1.61
CA ARG A 111 -11.57 -4.49 -0.53
C ARG A 111 -12.81 -3.74 -1.02
N SER A 112 -12.94 -3.45 -2.31
CA SER A 112 -14.00 -2.61 -2.85
C SER A 112 -15.28 -3.40 -3.14
N VAL A 113 -16.33 -3.09 -2.39
CA VAL A 113 -17.69 -3.59 -2.66
C VAL A 113 -18.17 -3.12 -4.04
N SER A 114 -17.86 -1.88 -4.42
CA SER A 114 -18.25 -1.35 -5.74
C SER A 114 -17.62 -2.12 -6.90
N VAL A 115 -16.34 -2.50 -6.77
CA VAL A 115 -15.66 -3.34 -7.78
C VAL A 115 -16.31 -4.71 -7.86
N PHE A 116 -16.65 -5.31 -6.71
CA PHE A 116 -17.39 -6.57 -6.67
C PHE A 116 -18.75 -6.47 -7.39
N LEU A 117 -19.56 -5.45 -7.09
CA LEU A 117 -20.88 -5.27 -7.73
C LEU A 117 -20.76 -5.04 -9.24
N LEU A 118 -19.79 -4.23 -9.67
CA LEU A 118 -19.50 -4.06 -11.10
C LEU A 118 -19.06 -5.38 -11.75
N GLY A 119 -18.28 -6.22 -11.06
CA GLY A 119 -17.93 -7.56 -11.52
C GLY A 119 -19.16 -8.44 -11.75
N VAL A 120 -20.11 -8.45 -10.81
CA VAL A 120 -21.39 -9.18 -10.96
C VAL A 120 -22.17 -8.71 -12.18
N MET A 121 -22.27 -7.40 -12.39
CA MET A 121 -22.98 -6.82 -13.52
C MET A 121 -22.26 -7.10 -14.85
N ASN A 122 -20.92 -7.07 -14.84
CA ASN A 122 -20.10 -7.35 -16.02
C ASN A 122 -20.24 -8.80 -16.50
N GLU A 123 -20.47 -9.76 -15.60
CA GLU A 123 -20.77 -11.15 -15.97
C GLU A 123 -22.16 -11.32 -16.62
N ARG A 124 -23.05 -10.32 -16.48
CA ARG A 124 -24.44 -10.34 -17.02
C ARG A 124 -24.78 -8.98 -17.67
N PRO A 125 -24.08 -8.60 -18.75
CA PRO A 125 -24.10 -7.23 -19.27
C PRO A 125 -25.44 -6.80 -19.88
N THR A 126 -26.31 -7.77 -20.22
CA THR A 126 -27.65 -7.52 -20.78
C THR A 126 -28.75 -7.52 -19.73
N GLU A 127 -28.45 -7.89 -18.48
CA GLU A 127 -29.43 -7.90 -17.40
C GLU A 127 -29.52 -6.54 -16.70
N THR A 128 -30.75 -6.15 -16.34
CA THR A 128 -30.98 -5.01 -15.45
C THR A 128 -30.93 -5.47 -13.99
N PHE A 129 -30.25 -4.70 -13.16
CA PHE A 129 -30.14 -4.94 -11.72
C PHE A 129 -30.91 -3.87 -10.94
N THR A 130 -31.80 -4.31 -10.03
CA THR A 130 -32.41 -3.45 -9.02
C THR A 130 -31.51 -3.36 -7.78
N ALA A 131 -31.74 -2.36 -6.92
CA ALA A 131 -31.01 -2.21 -5.66
C ALA A 131 -31.17 -3.47 -4.77
N ASP A 132 -32.40 -3.92 -4.55
CA ASP A 132 -32.71 -5.11 -3.73
C ASP A 132 -32.00 -6.37 -4.24
N ARG A 133 -31.90 -6.51 -5.57
CA ARG A 133 -31.18 -7.63 -6.19
C ARG A 133 -29.69 -7.55 -5.91
N LEU A 134 -29.08 -6.37 -5.99
CA LEU A 134 -27.66 -6.18 -5.68
C LEU A 134 -27.38 -6.37 -4.19
N GLU A 135 -28.29 -5.95 -3.31
CA GLU A 135 -28.20 -6.18 -1.87
C GLU A 135 -28.24 -7.68 -1.54
N THR A 136 -29.18 -8.41 -2.13
CA THR A 136 -29.26 -9.88 -2.00
C THR A 136 -27.96 -10.54 -2.46
N VAL A 137 -27.43 -10.13 -3.61
CA VAL A 137 -26.16 -10.68 -4.13
C VAL A 137 -24.99 -10.32 -3.21
N PHE A 138 -24.95 -9.12 -2.66
CA PHE A 138 -23.91 -8.71 -1.72
C PHE A 138 -23.93 -9.61 -0.47
N ASP A 139 -25.10 -9.83 0.13
CA ASP A 139 -25.20 -10.66 1.33
C ASP A 139 -24.89 -12.13 1.04
N ASP A 140 -25.52 -12.71 0.02
CA ASP A 140 -25.39 -14.15 -0.25
C ASP A 140 -24.00 -14.51 -0.79
N VAL A 141 -23.45 -13.68 -1.67
CA VAL A 141 -22.19 -13.98 -2.34
C VAL A 141 -21.01 -13.36 -1.61
N TYR A 142 -21.01 -12.04 -1.41
CA TYR A 142 -19.84 -11.35 -0.85
C TYR A 142 -19.70 -11.61 0.65
N VAL A 143 -20.77 -11.48 1.43
CA VAL A 143 -20.70 -11.67 2.89
C VAL A 143 -20.63 -13.15 3.25
N ARG A 144 -21.61 -13.95 2.81
CA ARG A 144 -21.76 -15.36 3.21
C ARG A 144 -20.83 -16.28 2.42
N LYS A 145 -20.99 -16.40 1.10
CA LYS A 145 -20.23 -17.37 0.28
C LYS A 145 -18.72 -17.10 0.27
N TYR A 146 -18.29 -15.85 0.16
CA TYR A 146 -16.88 -15.48 0.16
C TYR A 146 -16.29 -15.28 1.58
N GLY A 147 -17.12 -15.39 2.63
CA GLY A 147 -16.66 -15.28 4.02
C GLY A 147 -16.02 -13.94 4.34
N ALA A 148 -16.53 -12.85 3.76
CA ALA A 148 -15.89 -11.54 3.88
C ALA A 148 -15.88 -11.00 5.32
N MET A 149 -16.79 -11.47 6.20
CA MET A 149 -16.75 -11.15 7.62
C MET A 149 -15.65 -11.94 8.35
N ASP A 150 -15.59 -13.25 8.14
CA ASP A 150 -14.60 -14.13 8.78
C ASP A 150 -13.17 -13.69 8.47
N ARG A 151 -12.90 -13.32 7.21
CA ARG A 151 -11.60 -12.75 6.80
C ARG A 151 -11.27 -11.50 7.61
N ARG A 152 -12.22 -10.57 7.79
CA ARG A 152 -12.03 -9.34 8.57
C ARG A 152 -11.80 -9.64 10.05
N ILE A 153 -12.53 -10.59 10.63
CA ILE A 153 -12.34 -11.02 12.02
C ILE A 153 -10.92 -11.58 12.21
N LYS A 154 -10.47 -12.49 11.34
CA LYS A 154 -9.09 -13.03 11.36
C LYS A 154 -8.04 -11.92 11.25
N GLU A 155 -8.27 -10.94 10.38
CA GLU A 155 -7.38 -9.77 10.25
C GLU A 155 -7.31 -8.94 11.54
N GLN A 156 -8.43 -8.70 12.20
CA GLN A 156 -8.47 -7.95 13.46
C GLN A 156 -7.82 -8.73 14.62
N LEU A 157 -8.00 -10.06 14.68
CA LEU A 157 -7.31 -10.93 15.63
C LEU A 157 -5.79 -10.90 15.40
N ARG A 158 -5.33 -11.05 14.16
CA ARG A 158 -3.90 -10.98 13.81
C ARG A 158 -3.28 -9.62 14.13
N SER A 159 -4.05 -8.54 13.97
CA SER A 159 -3.62 -7.18 14.32
C SER A 159 -3.66 -6.91 15.83
N GLY A 160 -4.22 -7.83 16.62
CA GLY A 160 -4.40 -7.66 18.06
C GLY A 160 -5.46 -6.63 18.44
N ASN A 161 -6.32 -6.21 17.50
CA ASN A 161 -7.36 -5.21 17.75
C ASN A 161 -8.56 -5.78 18.51
N ILE A 162 -8.83 -7.07 18.30
CA ILE A 162 -9.85 -7.84 19.04
C ILE A 162 -9.22 -9.11 19.61
N ALA A 163 -9.86 -9.68 20.62
CA ALA A 163 -9.49 -10.95 21.23
C ALA A 163 -10.75 -11.83 21.45
N PRO A 164 -10.63 -13.17 21.43
CA PRO A 164 -11.72 -14.05 21.80
C PRO A 164 -12.17 -13.83 23.25
N SER A 165 -13.48 -13.90 23.50
CA SER A 165 -14.08 -13.77 24.83
C SER A 165 -15.38 -14.57 24.89
N GLY A 166 -15.34 -15.75 25.51
CA GLY A 166 -16.47 -16.70 25.49
C GLY A 166 -16.78 -17.17 24.07
N GLU A 167 -18.04 -17.06 23.65
CA GLU A 167 -18.48 -17.37 22.29
C GLU A 167 -18.26 -16.23 21.28
N GLY A 168 -17.76 -15.07 21.74
CA GLY A 168 -17.63 -13.87 20.91
C GLY A 168 -16.24 -13.25 20.93
N PHE A 169 -16.20 -11.96 20.61
CA PHE A 169 -14.96 -11.16 20.54
C PHE A 169 -15.11 -9.87 21.36
N ILE A 170 -14.00 -9.42 21.95
CA ILE A 170 -13.91 -8.14 22.65
C ILE A 170 -12.80 -7.28 22.05
N ILE A 171 -13.00 -5.96 22.02
CA ILE A 171 -11.97 -5.01 21.60
C ILE A 171 -10.86 -4.89 22.65
N THR A 172 -9.61 -4.98 22.19
CA THR A 172 -8.43 -4.87 23.06
C THR A 172 -8.06 -3.41 23.33
N PRO A 173 -7.14 -3.12 24.27
CA PRO A 173 -6.57 -1.78 24.41
C PRO A 173 -5.92 -1.25 23.11
N VAL A 174 -5.29 -2.13 22.33
CA VAL A 174 -4.69 -1.81 21.02
C VAL A 174 -5.77 -1.41 20.03
N GLY A 175 -6.85 -2.18 19.93
CA GLY A 175 -7.99 -1.85 19.07
C GLY A 175 -8.63 -0.52 19.45
N ARG A 176 -8.80 -0.26 20.76
CA ARG A 176 -9.31 1.04 21.23
C ARG A 176 -8.38 2.20 20.86
N ALA A 177 -7.06 2.01 20.95
CA ALA A 177 -6.10 3.02 20.51
C ALA A 177 -6.19 3.27 19.00
N PHE A 178 -6.32 2.21 18.20
CA PHE A 178 -6.51 2.30 16.75
C PHE A 178 -7.78 3.07 16.37
N ILE A 179 -8.92 2.84 17.05
CA ILE A 179 -10.16 3.59 16.81
C ILE A 179 -10.01 5.07 17.20
N ARG A 180 -9.34 5.39 18.31
CA ARG A 180 -9.05 6.79 18.68
C ARG A 180 -8.19 7.49 17.63
N PHE A 181 -7.14 6.81 17.16
CA PHE A 181 -6.28 7.33 16.09
C PHE A 181 -7.08 7.54 14.80
N SER A 182 -7.87 6.55 14.38
CA SER A 182 -8.72 6.64 13.18
C SER A 182 -9.72 7.79 13.27
N ASN A 183 -10.32 8.02 14.45
CA ASN A 183 -11.19 9.15 14.70
C ASN A 183 -10.47 10.51 14.58
N ALA A 184 -9.24 10.61 15.08
CA ALA A 184 -8.44 11.83 14.94
C ALA A 184 -8.13 12.12 13.46
N VAL A 185 -7.74 11.10 12.69
CA VAL A 185 -7.52 11.22 11.24
C VAL A 185 -8.82 11.63 10.53
N ALA A 186 -9.94 10.96 10.82
CA ALA A 186 -11.22 11.31 10.22
C ALA A 186 -11.67 12.74 10.55
N THR A 187 -11.34 13.22 11.75
CA THR A 187 -11.57 14.63 12.13
C THR A 187 -10.71 15.57 11.31
N LEU A 188 -9.41 15.30 11.25
CA LEU A 188 -8.44 16.14 10.55
C LEU A 188 -8.76 16.30 9.05
N PHE A 189 -9.23 15.22 8.41
CA PHE A 189 -9.54 15.18 6.98
C PHE A 189 -11.03 15.34 6.67
N HIS A 190 -11.87 15.70 7.65
CA HIS A 190 -13.32 15.87 7.48
C HIS A 190 -14.03 14.66 6.84
N LEU A 191 -13.63 13.45 7.21
CA LEU A 191 -14.22 12.21 6.71
C LEU A 191 -15.56 11.89 7.40
N ASN A 192 -16.43 11.16 6.71
CA ASN A 192 -17.69 10.69 7.29
C ASN A 192 -17.41 9.68 8.42
N ARG A 193 -17.78 10.04 9.65
CA ARG A 193 -17.46 9.27 10.86
C ARG A 193 -18.41 8.10 11.13
N ARG A 194 -19.50 7.93 10.37
CA ARG A 194 -20.47 6.83 10.55
C ARG A 194 -19.83 5.44 10.47
N TYR A 195 -18.71 5.32 9.76
CA TYR A 195 -17.97 4.06 9.60
C TYR A 195 -16.97 3.78 10.73
N ILE A 196 -16.78 4.74 11.64
CA ILE A 196 -15.89 4.62 12.80
C ILE A 196 -16.70 4.63 14.09
N ASN A 197 -17.72 5.48 14.18
CA ASN A 197 -18.69 5.56 15.27
C ASN A 197 -20.09 5.33 14.70
N PRO A 198 -20.51 4.07 14.46
CA PRO A 198 -21.83 3.78 13.94
C PRO A 198 -22.91 4.08 14.99
N GLU A 199 -24.08 4.52 14.52
CA GLU A 199 -25.28 4.66 15.35
C GLU A 199 -25.89 3.26 15.57
N LEU A 200 -25.68 2.70 16.77
CA LEU A 200 -26.06 1.32 17.08
C LEU A 200 -27.49 1.18 17.63
N GLU A 201 -28.18 2.29 17.93
CA GLU A 201 -29.56 2.27 18.47
C GLU A 201 -30.56 1.59 17.51
N THR A 202 -30.25 1.53 16.21
CA THR A 202 -31.06 0.84 15.20
C THR A 202 -30.75 -0.67 15.07
N VAL A 203 -29.62 -1.14 15.58
CA VAL A 203 -29.20 -2.55 15.47
C VAL A 203 -29.75 -3.41 16.62
N ALA A 204 -30.01 -2.80 17.78
CA ALA A 204 -30.60 -3.49 18.93
C ALA A 204 -32.10 -3.80 18.76
N ALA A 205 -32.78 -3.17 17.80
CA ALA A 205 -34.22 -3.35 17.56
C ALA A 205 -34.56 -4.46 16.55
N SER A 206 -33.55 -5.10 15.95
CA SER A 206 -33.70 -6.10 14.88
C SER A 206 -33.20 -7.52 15.25
N ASN A 207 -32.86 -7.75 16.52
CA ASN A 207 -32.58 -9.08 17.08
C ASN A 207 -33.67 -9.52 18.06
#